data_AF-A0A4U0TVP7-F1
#
_entry.id   AF-A0A4U0TVP7-F1
#
_cell.length_a   1.000
_cell.length_b   1.000
_cell.length_c   1.000
_cell.angle_alpha   90.00
_cell.angle_beta   90.00
_cell.angle_gamma   90.00
#
_symmetry.space_group_name_H-M   'P 1'
#
loop_
_entity.id
_entity.type
_entity.pdbx_description
1 polymer ?
#
loop_
_entity_poly.entity_id
_entity_poly.type
_entity_poly.pdbx_seq_one_letter_code
_entity_poly.pdbx_strand_id
1 'polypeptide(L)'
;MAQNNGLGPNGNAAMYAHAGMNNGAVSVMPSAGHYADMQTLMQHMESLTGWLQQNREDWLQLQDGLGMIEQRTHLAQQNHQPNDDPSPQHQQQHQQQQPTTTQLAAQLAAATTRIAHLEATLTTHATLQTLYEETLSDATERIRQYTFEQQHHVLVLHKHYTTLLAQSRNETIEAQLTHQAWQEHLGRLSGGVRAAMKAREEERRPWLGKVRGLREENRVLRRMVGWEPAGDESEEEEAEAREGSVEGV
;
A
#
# COMPACT_ATOMS: atom_id res chain seq x y z
N MET A 1 -26.02 33.21 37.98
CA MET A 1 -25.87 33.55 36.55
C MET A 1 -25.29 32.30 35.88
N ALA A 2 -26.07 31.32 35.41
CA ALA A 2 -26.75 31.27 34.09
C ALA A 2 -25.75 31.63 32.97
N GLN A 3 -25.34 30.80 31.99
CA GLN A 3 -25.95 29.76 31.14
C GLN A 3 -24.87 28.70 30.80
N ASN A 4 -25.05 27.38 30.61
CA ASN A 4 -26.01 26.51 29.90
C ASN A 4 -26.19 26.73 28.38
N ASN A 5 -25.54 25.85 27.58
CA ASN A 5 -26.07 25.09 26.42
C ASN A 5 -24.84 24.49 25.68
N GLY A 6 -24.61 23.19 25.53
CA GLY A 6 -25.51 22.04 25.47
C GLY A 6 -25.83 21.72 24.01
N LEU A 7 -25.15 20.71 23.43
CA LEU A 7 -25.44 19.91 22.21
C LEU A 7 -24.09 19.28 21.78
N GLY A 8 -23.82 17.98 21.73
CA GLY A 8 -24.61 16.76 21.60
C GLY A 8 -23.80 15.82 20.68
N PRO A 9 -23.73 14.50 20.93
CA PRO A 9 -22.84 13.59 20.23
C PRO A 9 -23.48 13.12 18.91
N ASN A 10 -23.31 13.86 17.81
CA ASN A 10 -23.65 13.34 16.48
C ASN A 10 -23.00 14.10 15.31
N GLY A 11 -21.68 14.07 15.22
CA GLY A 11 -20.93 14.75 14.14
C GLY A 11 -20.77 13.95 12.83
N ASN A 12 -21.27 12.71 12.74
CA ASN A 12 -20.82 11.78 11.68
C ASN A 12 -21.91 11.18 10.78
N ALA A 13 -23.14 11.69 10.82
CA ALA A 13 -24.25 11.16 10.00
C ALA A 13 -24.66 12.07 8.81
N ALA A 14 -24.06 13.25 8.65
CA ALA A 14 -24.50 14.23 7.65
C ALA A 14 -23.78 14.17 6.29
N MET A 15 -22.77 13.30 6.11
CA MET A 15 -21.99 13.26 4.85
C MET A 15 -22.42 12.15 3.87
N TYR A 16 -23.33 11.25 4.27
CA TYR A 16 -23.75 10.10 3.45
C TYR A 16 -25.18 10.19 2.91
N ALA A 17 -25.86 11.33 3.04
CA ALA A 17 -27.26 11.47 2.64
C ALA A 17 -27.48 12.70 1.75
N HIS A 18 -26.80 12.78 0.59
CA HIS A 18 -27.23 13.64 -0.52
C HIS A 18 -26.76 13.12 -1.89
N ALA A 19 -27.03 11.84 -2.17
CA ALA A 19 -26.98 11.28 -3.52
C ALA A 19 -28.41 11.11 -4.03
N GLY A 20 -29.02 12.17 -4.54
CA GLY A 20 -30.35 12.10 -5.14
C GLY A 20 -30.92 13.47 -5.49
N MET A 21 -30.83 13.82 -6.78
CA MET A 21 -31.44 14.97 -7.44
C MET A 21 -30.95 16.38 -7.03
N ASN A 22 -30.11 17.00 -7.86
CA ASN A 22 -30.52 18.02 -8.85
C ASN A 22 -29.32 18.88 -9.31
N ASN A 23 -29.23 19.06 -10.63
CA ASN A 23 -28.53 20.10 -11.39
C ASN A 23 -27.03 20.44 -11.17
N GLY A 24 -26.24 20.20 -12.23
CA GLY A 24 -25.26 21.16 -12.71
C GLY A 24 -23.85 21.10 -12.11
N ALA A 25 -22.98 20.32 -12.76
CA ALA A 25 -21.55 20.62 -12.89
C ALA A 25 -20.72 20.80 -11.61
N VAL A 26 -20.68 19.79 -10.75
CA VAL A 26 -19.41 19.35 -10.18
C VAL A 26 -19.38 17.84 -10.38
N SER A 27 -18.74 17.41 -11.47
CA SER A 27 -18.20 16.06 -11.50
C SER A 27 -17.26 16.00 -10.31
N VAL A 28 -17.68 15.35 -9.23
CA VAL A 28 -16.79 14.94 -8.15
C VAL A 28 -15.85 13.96 -8.81
N MET A 29 -14.78 14.50 -9.39
CA MET A 29 -13.74 13.76 -10.02
C MET A 29 -13.22 12.81 -8.94
N PRO A 30 -13.15 11.48 -9.20
CA PRO A 30 -12.69 10.54 -8.20
C PRO A 30 -11.36 11.02 -7.64
N SER A 31 -11.21 11.01 -6.31
CA SER A 31 -9.96 11.37 -5.64
C SER A 31 -8.78 10.70 -6.36
N ALA A 32 -7.79 11.49 -6.76
CA ALA A 32 -6.71 11.06 -7.67
C ALA A 32 -5.92 9.82 -7.19
N GLY A 33 -6.00 9.47 -5.90
CA GLY A 33 -5.41 8.25 -5.34
C GLY A 33 -6.30 7.01 -5.35
N HIS A 34 -7.58 7.09 -5.69
CA HIS A 34 -8.52 5.98 -5.50
C HIS A 34 -8.26 4.80 -6.45
N TYR A 35 -7.90 5.09 -7.71
CA TYR A 35 -7.56 4.04 -8.69
C TYR A 35 -6.18 3.43 -8.41
N ALA A 36 -5.21 4.24 -7.97
CA ALA A 36 -3.90 3.76 -7.57
C ALA A 36 -4.00 2.84 -6.34
N ASP A 37 -4.79 3.22 -5.34
CA ASP A 37 -5.05 2.43 -4.13
C ASP A 37 -5.82 1.15 -4.42
N MET A 38 -6.82 1.19 -5.31
CA MET A 38 -7.53 -0.01 -5.73
C MET A 38 -6.61 -0.99 -6.46
N GLN A 39 -5.67 -0.49 -7.27
CA GLN A 39 -4.72 -1.33 -7.98
C GLN A 39 -3.64 -1.93 -7.05
N THR A 40 -3.15 -1.17 -6.07
CA THR A 40 -2.23 -1.71 -5.04
C THR A 40 -2.94 -2.74 -4.17
N LEU A 41 -4.18 -2.51 -3.74
CA LEU A 41 -4.98 -3.49 -2.98
C LEU A 41 -5.17 -4.80 -3.76
N MET A 42 -5.42 -4.72 -5.06
CA MET A 42 -5.58 -5.90 -5.91
C MET A 42 -4.28 -6.71 -6.01
N GLN A 43 -3.13 -6.03 -6.18
CA GLN A 43 -1.81 -6.66 -6.20
C GLN A 43 -1.46 -7.29 -4.85
N HIS A 44 -1.76 -6.60 -3.74
CA HIS A 44 -1.58 -7.15 -2.40
C HIS A 44 -2.45 -8.38 -2.16
N MET A 45 -3.71 -8.36 -2.59
CA MET A 45 -4.61 -9.51 -2.45
C MET A 45 -4.15 -10.71 -3.28
N GLU A 46 -3.66 -10.48 -4.50
CA GLU A 46 -3.09 -11.53 -5.33
C GLU A 46 -1.82 -12.12 -4.69
N SER A 47 -0.95 -11.27 -4.13
CA SER A 47 0.25 -11.72 -3.41
C SER A 47 -0.08 -12.54 -2.16
N LEU A 48 -1.03 -12.10 -1.34
CA LEU A 48 -1.51 -12.82 -0.15
C LEU A 48 -2.15 -14.15 -0.53
N THR A 49 -2.90 -14.19 -1.63
CA THR A 49 -3.50 -15.41 -2.15
C THR A 49 -2.41 -16.40 -2.59
N GLY A 50 -1.35 -15.93 -3.25
CA GLY A 50 -0.17 -16.73 -3.59
C GLY A 50 0.53 -17.28 -2.34
N TRP A 51 0.74 -16.46 -1.31
CA TRP A 51 1.34 -16.89 -0.04
C TRP A 51 0.49 -17.93 0.69
N LEU A 52 -0.84 -17.81 0.65
CA LEU A 52 -1.75 -18.80 1.24
C LEU A 52 -1.74 -20.12 0.46
N GLN A 53 -1.63 -20.08 -0.87
CA GLN A 53 -1.47 -21.28 -1.70
C GLN A 53 -0.13 -21.97 -1.40
N GLN A 54 0.96 -21.22 -1.37
CA GLN A 54 2.30 -21.71 -1.01
C GLN A 54 2.29 -22.37 0.38
N ASN A 55 1.74 -21.70 1.40
CA ASN A 55 1.65 -22.27 2.74
C ASN A 55 0.84 -23.57 2.78
N ARG A 56 -0.20 -23.68 1.94
CA ARG A 56 -1.00 -24.92 1.86
C ARG A 56 -0.21 -26.05 1.21
N GLU A 57 0.55 -25.76 0.16
CA GLU A 57 1.43 -26.73 -0.49
C GLU A 57 2.55 -27.18 0.45
N ASP A 58 3.19 -26.26 1.17
CA ASP A 58 4.21 -26.57 2.16
C ASP A 58 3.65 -27.44 3.29
N TRP A 59 2.42 -27.17 3.73
CA TRP A 59 1.75 -28.00 4.75
C TRP A 59 1.46 -29.42 4.25
N LEU A 60 1.02 -29.56 2.99
CA LEU A 60 0.81 -30.87 2.38
C LEU A 60 2.13 -31.65 2.27
N GLN A 61 3.22 -30.99 1.86
CA GLN A 61 4.54 -31.61 1.81
C GLN A 61 5.06 -32.03 3.18
N LEU A 62 4.83 -31.20 4.21
CA LEU A 62 5.15 -31.56 5.59
C LEU A 62 4.31 -32.75 6.09
N GLN A 63 3.02 -32.81 5.74
CA GLN A 63 2.16 -33.93 6.09
C GLN A 63 2.63 -35.23 5.42
N ASP A 64 2.98 -35.18 4.14
CA ASP A 64 3.54 -36.33 3.41
C ASP A 64 4.89 -36.77 4.00
N GLY A 65 5.75 -35.80 4.34
CA GLY A 65 7.03 -36.05 5.01
C GLY A 65 6.87 -36.68 6.39
N LEU A 66 5.90 -36.22 7.19
CA LEU A 66 5.57 -36.81 8.48
C LEU A 66 5.03 -38.23 8.33
N GLY A 67 4.17 -38.50 7.34
CA GLY A 67 3.68 -39.84 7.05
C GLY A 67 4.80 -40.81 6.66
N MET A 68 5.78 -40.35 5.88
CA MET A 68 6.98 -41.15 5.57
C MET A 68 7.86 -41.40 6.80
N ILE A 69 8.03 -40.40 7.66
CA ILE A 69 8.80 -40.54 8.91
C ILE A 69 8.08 -41.49 9.88
N GLU A 70 6.76 -41.41 10.01
CA GLU A 70 5.97 -42.29 10.88
C GLU A 70 6.06 -43.74 10.39
N GLN A 71 5.94 -43.98 9.08
CA GLN A 71 6.15 -45.32 8.50
C GLN A 71 7.58 -45.82 8.74
N ARG A 72 8.60 -44.97 8.57
CA ARG A 72 10.00 -45.34 8.79
C ARG A 72 10.33 -45.58 10.26
N THR A 73 9.71 -44.82 11.16
CA THR A 73 9.87 -44.95 12.61
C THR A 73 9.15 -46.20 13.13
N HIS A 74 7.97 -46.51 12.62
CA HIS A 74 7.26 -47.75 12.93
C HIS A 74 8.02 -48.99 12.45
N LEU A 75 8.65 -48.93 11.26
CA LEU A 75 9.54 -49.98 10.76
C LEU A 75 10.86 -50.11 11.57
N ALA A 76 11.36 -49.00 12.12
CA ALA A 76 12.56 -49.00 12.97
C ALA A 76 12.28 -49.53 14.39
N GLN A 77 11.13 -49.19 14.99
CA GLN A 77 10.73 -49.70 16.31
C GLN A 77 10.45 -51.20 16.31
N GLN A 78 9.98 -51.77 15.19
CA GLN A 78 9.74 -53.22 15.10
C GLN A 78 11.04 -54.07 15.12
N ASN A 79 12.21 -53.45 14.95
CA ASN A 79 13.52 -54.12 14.86
C ASN A 79 14.45 -53.92 16.08
N HIS A 80 14.01 -53.26 17.17
CA HIS A 80 14.84 -53.06 18.36
C HIS A 80 14.16 -53.60 19.63
N GLN A 81 14.40 -54.88 19.92
CA GLN A 81 14.23 -55.48 21.25
C GLN A 81 15.60 -55.57 21.94
N PRO A 82 15.82 -54.90 23.09
CA PRO A 82 16.94 -55.20 23.97
C PRO A 82 16.56 -56.35 24.91
N ASN A 83 17.24 -57.49 24.76
CA ASN A 83 17.23 -58.58 25.73
C ASN A 83 18.18 -58.21 26.89
N ASP A 84 17.61 -57.82 28.03
CA ASP A 84 18.33 -57.71 29.30
C ASP A 84 18.20 -59.04 30.06
N ASP A 85 19.33 -59.69 30.31
CA ASP A 85 19.45 -60.95 31.03
C ASP A 85 20.26 -60.73 32.32
N PRO A 86 19.68 -60.86 33.53
CA PRO A 86 20.45 -60.83 34.76
C PRO A 86 20.70 -62.25 35.28
N SER A 87 21.99 -62.64 35.34
CA SER A 87 22.43 -63.89 35.98
C SER A 87 23.37 -63.60 37.17
N PRO A 88 23.50 -64.55 38.12
CA PRO A 88 23.51 -64.24 39.55
C PRO A 88 24.90 -64.15 40.19
N GLN A 89 24.95 -63.40 41.29
CA GLN A 89 26.07 -63.30 42.21
C GLN A 89 26.48 -64.68 42.75
N HIS A 90 27.76 -65.04 42.58
CA HIS A 90 28.44 -66.01 43.44
C HIS A 90 29.68 -65.36 44.03
N GLN A 91 29.70 -65.32 45.36
CA GLN A 91 30.83 -65.01 46.22
C GLN A 91 31.98 -66.00 45.95
N GLN A 92 33.23 -65.54 45.98
CA GLN A 92 34.27 -66.26 46.70
C GLN A 92 35.50 -65.39 46.96
N GLN A 93 35.95 -65.48 48.20
CA GLN A 93 37.10 -64.83 48.79
C GLN A 93 38.42 -65.50 48.35
N HIS A 94 39.51 -64.79 48.65
CA HIS A 94 40.84 -65.28 49.05
C HIS A 94 42.00 -65.30 48.02
N GLN A 95 43.04 -64.59 48.48
CA GLN A 95 44.46 -64.95 48.50
C GLN A 95 45.33 -64.64 47.27
N GLN A 96 46.42 -63.95 47.57
CA GLN A 96 47.57 -63.69 46.72
C GLN A 96 48.21 -65.02 46.31
N GLN A 97 47.84 -65.53 45.13
CA GLN A 97 48.55 -66.59 44.44
C GLN A 97 48.90 -66.09 43.04
N GLN A 98 50.08 -66.46 42.54
CA GLN A 98 50.48 -66.14 41.17
C GLN A 98 49.37 -66.59 40.22
N PRO A 99 48.91 -65.72 39.31
CA PRO A 99 47.71 -65.96 38.53
C PRO A 99 47.89 -67.21 37.68
N THR A 100 46.98 -68.16 37.82
CA THR A 100 46.93 -69.36 36.98
C THR A 100 46.64 -68.96 35.54
N THR A 101 47.15 -69.73 34.57
CA THR A 101 47.06 -69.42 33.13
C THR A 101 45.62 -69.17 32.65
N THR A 102 44.64 -69.83 33.26
CA THR A 102 43.21 -69.62 33.03
C THR A 102 42.69 -68.27 33.51
N GLN A 103 43.19 -67.73 34.63
CA GLN A 103 42.82 -66.39 35.10
C GLN A 103 43.37 -65.30 34.17
N LEU A 104 44.61 -65.46 33.69
CA LEU A 104 45.18 -64.55 32.69
C LEU A 104 44.41 -64.60 31.36
N ALA A 105 43.99 -65.78 30.92
CA ALA A 105 43.17 -65.93 29.72
C ALA A 105 41.78 -65.27 29.88
N ALA A 106 41.14 -65.41 31.05
CA ALA A 106 39.88 -64.74 31.34
C ALA A 106 40.03 -63.21 31.41
N GLN A 107 41.10 -62.71 32.01
CA GLN A 107 41.40 -61.27 32.06
C GLN A 107 41.71 -60.71 30.67
N LEU A 108 42.43 -61.46 29.83
CA LEU A 108 42.69 -61.08 28.44
C LEU A 108 41.38 -61.03 27.65
N ALA A 109 40.53 -62.05 27.77
CA ALA A 109 39.22 -62.08 27.13
C ALA A 109 38.36 -60.86 27.57
N ALA A 110 38.29 -60.58 28.88
CA ALA A 110 37.58 -59.42 29.40
C ALA A 110 38.18 -58.07 28.94
N ALA A 111 39.50 -57.98 28.80
CA ALA A 111 40.15 -56.80 28.24
C ALA A 111 39.84 -56.64 26.75
N THR A 112 39.85 -57.72 25.97
CA THR A 112 39.52 -57.67 24.53
C THR A 112 38.06 -57.31 24.26
N THR A 113 37.11 -57.80 25.06
CA THR A 113 35.70 -57.40 24.94
C THR A 113 35.52 -55.93 25.32
N ARG A 114 36.24 -55.46 26.35
CA ARG A 114 36.24 -54.04 26.73
C ARG A 114 36.84 -53.15 25.63
N ILE A 115 37.93 -53.58 24.99
CA ILE A 115 38.53 -52.86 23.86
C ILE A 115 37.54 -52.79 22.70
N ALA A 116 36.92 -53.92 22.32
CA ALA A 116 35.93 -53.96 21.25
C ALA A 116 34.71 -53.06 21.54
N HIS A 117 34.24 -53.03 22.80
CA HIS A 117 33.18 -52.11 23.21
C HIS A 117 33.61 -50.65 23.10
N LEU A 118 34.82 -50.30 23.57
CA LEU A 118 35.35 -48.94 23.47
C LEU A 118 35.53 -48.50 22.01
N GLU A 119 36.01 -49.38 21.15
CA GLU A 119 36.12 -49.14 19.70
C GLU A 119 34.74 -48.89 19.09
N ALA A 120 33.74 -49.72 19.41
CA ALA A 120 32.37 -49.50 18.96
C ALA A 120 31.83 -48.13 19.42
N THR A 121 32.02 -47.76 20.70
CA THR A 121 31.61 -46.42 21.19
C THR A 121 32.37 -45.28 20.53
N LEU A 122 33.65 -45.47 20.19
CA LEU A 122 34.44 -44.46 19.49
C LEU A 122 33.88 -44.26 18.07
N THR A 123 33.57 -45.34 17.36
CA THR A 123 32.97 -45.25 16.02
C THR A 123 31.62 -44.55 16.05
N THR A 124 30.76 -44.81 17.04
CA THR A 124 29.46 -44.13 17.17
C THR A 124 29.60 -42.66 17.55
N HIS A 125 30.55 -42.31 18.42
CA HIS A 125 30.83 -40.91 18.71
C HIS A 125 31.39 -40.16 17.50
N ALA A 126 32.25 -40.80 16.70
CA ALA A 126 32.78 -40.21 15.47
C ALA A 126 31.66 -39.95 14.46
N THR A 127 30.72 -40.89 14.26
CA THR A 127 29.58 -40.66 13.36
C THR A 127 28.66 -39.57 13.86
N LEU A 128 28.35 -39.55 15.16
CA LEU A 128 27.54 -38.48 15.75
C LEU A 128 28.20 -37.11 15.59
N GLN A 129 29.52 -37.02 15.78
CA GLN A 129 30.26 -35.78 15.58
C GLN A 129 30.13 -35.28 14.13
N THR A 130 30.30 -36.17 13.14
CA THR A 130 30.12 -35.78 11.73
C THR A 130 28.71 -35.29 11.42
N LEU A 131 27.68 -35.91 12.00
CA LEU A 131 26.29 -35.48 11.83
C LEU A 131 26.02 -34.11 12.49
N TYR A 132 26.60 -33.86 13.66
CA TYR A 132 26.50 -32.53 14.29
C TYR A 132 27.22 -31.47 13.47
N GLU A 133 28.39 -31.77 12.92
CA GLU A 133 29.12 -30.84 12.06
C GLU A 133 28.32 -30.53 10.78
N GLU A 134 27.73 -31.53 10.13
CA GLU A 134 26.89 -31.36 8.94
C GLU A 134 25.62 -30.55 9.24
N THR A 135 24.88 -30.90 10.30
CA THR A 135 23.65 -30.18 10.67
C THR A 135 23.91 -28.74 11.10
N LEU A 136 25.01 -28.48 11.81
CA LEU A 136 25.42 -27.12 12.18
C LEU A 136 25.81 -26.33 10.93
N SER A 137 26.52 -26.94 9.99
CA SER A 137 26.82 -26.32 8.70
C SER A 137 25.54 -25.95 7.92
N ASP A 138 24.58 -26.86 7.81
CA ASP A 138 23.31 -26.58 7.10
C ASP A 138 22.49 -25.49 7.83
N ALA A 139 22.39 -25.58 9.15
CA ALA A 139 21.67 -24.57 9.94
C ALA A 139 22.30 -23.18 9.81
N THR A 140 23.63 -23.07 9.84
CA THR A 140 24.31 -21.78 9.69
C THR A 140 24.15 -21.19 8.29
N GLU A 141 24.14 -22.01 7.24
CA GLU A 141 23.89 -21.55 5.88
C GLU A 141 22.45 -21.06 5.72
N ARG A 142 21.46 -21.81 6.24
CA ARG A 142 20.05 -21.38 6.25
C ARG A 142 19.85 -20.06 7.01
N ILE A 143 20.49 -19.89 8.16
CA ILE A 143 20.42 -18.63 8.92
C ILE A 143 21.02 -17.48 8.12
N ARG A 144 22.18 -17.70 7.48
CA ARG A 144 22.82 -16.68 6.64
C ARG A 144 21.91 -16.30 5.46
N GLN A 145 21.34 -17.28 4.78
CA GLN A 145 20.43 -17.04 3.67
C GLN A 145 19.16 -16.29 4.12
N TYR A 146 18.52 -16.74 5.20
CA TYR A 146 17.35 -16.07 5.76
C TYR A 146 17.65 -14.61 6.15
N THR A 147 18.77 -14.35 6.83
CA THR A 147 19.14 -12.98 7.20
C THR A 147 19.40 -12.09 6.00
N PHE A 148 20.01 -12.62 4.93
CA PHE A 148 20.20 -11.90 3.68
C PHE A 148 18.87 -11.60 2.97
N GLU A 149 18.00 -12.59 2.84
CA GLU A 149 16.66 -12.43 2.23
C GLU A 149 15.81 -11.43 3.01
N GLN A 150 15.86 -11.48 4.34
CA GLN A 150 15.16 -10.53 5.20
C GLN A 150 15.68 -9.10 5.02
N GLN A 151 16.99 -8.91 4.97
CA GLN A 151 17.60 -7.59 4.70
C GLN A 151 17.19 -7.10 3.31
N HIS A 152 17.21 -7.97 2.30
CA HIS A 152 16.77 -7.64 0.96
C HIS A 152 15.31 -7.19 0.92
N HIS A 153 14.41 -7.92 1.57
CA HIS A 153 12.99 -7.59 1.65
C HIS A 153 12.77 -6.21 2.30
N VAL A 154 13.46 -5.92 3.40
CA VAL A 154 13.40 -4.60 4.08
C VAL A 154 13.87 -3.48 3.15
N LEU A 155 14.96 -3.69 2.41
CA LEU A 155 15.46 -2.70 1.45
C LEU A 155 14.49 -2.46 0.30
N VAL A 156 13.89 -3.52 -0.24
CA VAL A 156 12.86 -3.43 -1.30
C VAL A 156 11.65 -2.64 -0.79
N LEU A 157 11.20 -2.92 0.43
CA LEU A 157 10.09 -2.20 1.05
C LEU A 157 10.40 -0.70 1.21
N HIS A 158 11.58 -0.36 1.73
CA HIS A 158 11.98 1.05 1.83
C HIS A 158 12.07 1.73 0.47
N LYS A 159 12.64 1.06 -0.54
CA LYS A 159 12.69 1.58 -1.91
C LYS A 159 11.29 1.78 -2.51
N HIS A 160 10.37 0.86 -2.25
CA HIS A 160 9.00 0.96 -2.71
C HIS A 160 8.30 2.17 -2.09
N TYR A 161 8.38 2.34 -0.77
CA TYR A 161 7.77 3.48 -0.10
C TYR A 161 8.38 4.81 -0.51
N THR A 162 9.69 4.90 -0.69
CA THR A 162 10.31 6.15 -1.17
C THR A 162 9.88 6.49 -2.59
N THR A 163 9.71 5.48 -3.45
CA THR A 163 9.18 5.66 -4.80
C THR A 163 7.74 6.15 -4.77
N LEU A 164 6.87 5.54 -3.94
CA LEU A 164 5.48 5.96 -3.78
C LEU A 164 5.35 7.39 -3.25
N LEU A 165 6.21 7.76 -2.30
CA LEU A 165 6.22 9.12 -1.72
C LEU A 165 6.72 10.16 -2.74
N ALA A 166 7.69 9.78 -3.58
CA ALA A 166 8.13 10.63 -4.69
C ALA A 166 7.02 10.77 -5.76
N GLN A 167 6.30 9.69 -6.06
CA GLN A 167 5.19 9.71 -7.00
C GLN A 167 4.06 10.62 -6.51
N SER A 168 3.58 10.46 -5.27
CA SER A 168 2.51 11.30 -4.74
C SER A 168 2.91 12.78 -4.70
N ARG A 169 4.18 13.07 -4.36
CA ARG A 169 4.71 14.43 -4.45
C ARG A 169 4.67 14.97 -5.89
N ASN A 170 5.09 14.17 -6.87
CA ASN A 170 5.04 14.60 -8.28
C ASN A 170 3.61 14.85 -8.74
N GLU A 171 2.66 13.97 -8.40
CA GLU A 171 1.24 14.15 -8.71
C GLU A 171 0.68 15.45 -8.11
N THR A 172 1.05 15.78 -6.87
CA THR A 172 0.63 17.06 -6.26
C THR A 172 1.22 18.27 -6.97
N ILE A 173 2.47 18.19 -7.43
CA ILE A 173 3.13 19.26 -8.17
C ILE A 173 2.48 19.42 -9.55
N GLU A 174 2.18 18.32 -10.25
CA GLU A 174 1.50 18.34 -11.54
C GLU A 174 0.08 18.93 -11.42
N ALA A 175 -0.66 18.58 -10.37
CA ALA A 175 -1.96 19.18 -10.09
C ALA A 175 -1.87 20.70 -9.85
N GLN A 176 -0.83 21.16 -9.15
CA GLN A 176 -0.59 22.60 -8.95
C GLN A 176 -0.20 23.31 -10.26
N LEU A 177 0.69 22.72 -11.06
CA LEU A 177 1.12 23.29 -12.34
C LEU A 177 -0.05 23.38 -13.33
N THR A 178 -0.88 22.33 -13.40
CA THR A 178 -2.08 22.35 -14.23
C THR A 178 -3.07 23.40 -13.74
N HIS A 179 -3.31 23.52 -12.43
CA HIS A 179 -4.15 24.58 -11.89
C HIS A 179 -3.60 26.00 -12.15
N GLN A 180 -2.28 26.19 -12.15
CA GLN A 180 -1.68 27.47 -12.53
C GLN A 180 -1.86 27.77 -14.02
N ALA A 181 -1.67 26.78 -14.89
CA ALA A 181 -1.84 26.92 -16.34
C ALA A 181 -3.30 27.26 -16.72
N TRP A 182 -4.25 26.44 -16.24
CA TRP A 182 -5.40 26.91 -15.46
C TRP A 182 -5.74 28.42 -15.41
N GLN A 183 -5.37 28.99 -14.27
CA GLN A 183 -5.61 30.39 -13.94
C GLN A 183 -5.00 31.34 -14.97
N GLU A 184 -3.82 31.01 -15.52
CA GLU A 184 -3.18 31.84 -16.53
C GLU A 184 -4.01 31.93 -17.82
N HIS A 185 -4.50 30.79 -18.34
CA HIS A 185 -5.33 30.79 -19.54
C HIS A 185 -6.64 31.55 -19.32
N LEU A 186 -7.24 31.46 -18.13
CA LEU A 186 -8.46 32.17 -17.79
C LEU A 186 -8.20 33.67 -17.67
N GLY A 187 -7.05 34.06 -17.09
CA GLY A 187 -6.57 35.43 -17.07
C GLY A 187 -6.42 36.00 -18.49
N ARG A 188 -5.77 35.26 -19.39
CA ARG A 188 -5.62 35.63 -20.81
C ARG A 188 -6.97 35.74 -21.53
N LEU A 189 -7.88 34.78 -21.32
CA LEU A 189 -9.22 34.82 -21.91
C LEU A 189 -10.02 36.02 -21.41
N SER A 190 -10.06 36.26 -20.10
CA SER A 190 -10.77 37.40 -19.52
C SER A 190 -10.21 38.74 -20.00
N GLY A 191 -8.88 38.84 -20.15
CA GLY A 191 -8.22 39.98 -20.77
C GLY A 191 -8.63 40.16 -22.24
N GLY A 192 -8.65 39.08 -23.01
CA GLY A 192 -9.10 39.07 -24.41
C GLY A 192 -10.56 39.48 -24.58
N VAL A 193 -11.47 38.98 -23.72
CA VAL A 193 -12.90 39.33 -23.74
C VAL A 193 -13.09 40.82 -23.42
N ARG A 194 -12.40 41.35 -22.39
CA ARG A 194 -12.46 42.78 -22.07
C ARG A 194 -11.92 43.64 -23.21
N ALA A 195 -10.82 43.23 -23.83
CA ALA A 195 -10.26 43.92 -24.99
C ALA A 195 -11.23 43.92 -26.19
N ALA A 196 -11.87 42.78 -26.47
CA ALA A 196 -12.87 42.67 -27.52
C ALA A 196 -14.13 43.52 -27.26
N MET A 197 -14.62 43.54 -26.02
CA MET A 197 -15.73 44.42 -25.62
C MET A 197 -15.36 45.89 -25.79
N LYS A 198 -14.15 46.29 -25.36
CA LYS A 198 -13.66 47.67 -25.53
C LYS A 198 -13.52 48.04 -27.01
N ALA A 199 -13.00 47.16 -27.85
CA ALA A 199 -12.91 47.39 -29.29
C ALA A 199 -14.31 47.57 -29.92
N ARG A 200 -15.28 46.72 -29.55
CA ARG A 200 -16.68 46.85 -29.98
C ARG A 200 -17.32 48.17 -29.52
N GLU A 201 -17.05 48.60 -28.29
CA GLU A 201 -17.51 49.91 -27.80
C GLU A 201 -16.89 51.06 -28.60
N GLU A 202 -15.59 50.99 -28.90
CA GLU A 202 -14.89 51.98 -29.72
C GLU A 202 -15.45 52.08 -31.14
N GLU A 203 -15.80 50.94 -31.75
CA GLU A 203 -16.51 50.89 -33.04
C GLU A 203 -17.91 51.50 -32.97
N ARG A 204 -18.61 51.36 -31.84
CA ARG A 204 -19.98 51.89 -31.65
C ARG A 204 -20.00 53.42 -31.39
N ARG A 205 -18.98 53.98 -30.73
CA ARG A 205 -18.88 55.41 -30.37
C ARG A 205 -19.14 56.41 -31.52
N PRO A 206 -18.57 56.28 -32.73
CA PRO A 206 -18.83 57.24 -33.80
C PRO A 206 -20.29 57.24 -34.26
N TRP A 207 -20.95 56.07 -34.28
CA TRP A 207 -22.36 55.95 -34.64
C TRP A 207 -23.28 56.54 -33.58
N LEU A 208 -22.97 56.33 -32.29
CA LEU A 208 -23.69 56.97 -31.18
C LEU A 208 -23.64 58.49 -31.25
N GLY A 209 -22.45 59.06 -31.50
CA GLY A 209 -22.28 60.50 -31.64
C GLY A 209 -23.05 61.07 -32.84
N LYS A 210 -23.00 60.39 -33.99
CA LYS A 210 -23.74 60.79 -35.19
C LYS A 210 -25.26 60.73 -34.97
N VAL A 211 -25.76 59.67 -34.34
CA VAL A 211 -27.18 59.54 -34.01
C VAL A 211 -27.61 60.64 -33.03
N ARG A 212 -26.81 60.94 -31.99
CA ARG A 212 -27.09 62.03 -31.05
C ARG A 212 -27.11 63.40 -31.75
N GLY A 213 -26.12 63.71 -32.58
CA GLY A 213 -26.08 64.96 -33.35
C GLY A 213 -27.28 65.12 -34.28
N LEU A 214 -27.62 64.06 -35.03
CA LEU A 214 -28.80 64.05 -35.89
C LEU A 214 -30.10 64.22 -35.10
N ARG A 215 -30.19 63.67 -33.88
CA ARG A 215 -31.35 63.86 -32.99
C ARG A 215 -31.45 65.30 -32.49
N GLU A 216 -30.34 65.91 -32.09
CA GLU A 216 -30.29 67.31 -31.66
C GLU A 216 -30.65 68.27 -32.81
N GLU A 217 -30.11 68.04 -34.00
CA GLU A 217 -30.47 68.76 -35.21
C GLU A 217 -31.96 68.62 -35.52
N ASN A 218 -32.52 67.40 -35.46
CA ASN A 218 -33.94 67.17 -35.67
C ASN A 218 -34.80 67.92 -34.63
N ARG A 219 -34.39 67.93 -33.36
CA ARG A 219 -35.05 68.69 -32.28
C ARG A 219 -35.02 70.18 -32.52
N VAL A 220 -33.92 70.71 -33.06
CA VAL A 220 -33.75 72.13 -33.37
C VAL A 220 -34.54 72.53 -34.62
N LEU A 221 -34.54 71.70 -35.66
CA LEU A 221 -35.31 71.91 -36.88
C LEU A 221 -36.82 71.86 -36.64
N ARG A 222 -37.31 70.91 -35.82
CA ARG A 222 -38.73 70.87 -35.41
C ARG A 222 -39.16 72.12 -34.67
N ARG A 223 -38.32 72.62 -33.74
CA ARG A 223 -38.53 73.90 -33.05
C ARG A 223 -38.63 75.07 -34.02
N MET A 224 -37.81 75.11 -35.08
CA MET A 224 -37.85 76.18 -36.08
C MET A 224 -39.11 76.15 -36.96
N VAL A 225 -39.66 74.97 -37.24
CA VAL A 225 -40.86 74.80 -38.09
C VAL A 225 -42.16 74.94 -37.27
N GLY A 226 -42.07 75.12 -35.95
CA GLY A 226 -43.23 75.25 -35.07
C GLY A 226 -43.99 73.94 -34.85
N TRP A 227 -43.37 72.79 -35.17
CA TRP A 227 -43.89 71.49 -34.78
C TRP A 227 -43.56 71.26 -33.31
N GLU A 228 -44.55 70.77 -32.54
CA GLU A 228 -44.35 70.42 -31.14
C GLU A 228 -43.13 69.48 -31.05
N PRO A 229 -42.17 69.75 -30.14
CA PRO A 229 -41.11 68.79 -29.90
C PRO A 229 -41.79 67.47 -29.54
N ALA A 230 -41.43 66.37 -30.20
CA ALA A 230 -41.82 65.05 -29.71
C ALA A 230 -41.43 65.04 -28.22
N GLY A 231 -42.40 64.78 -27.35
CA GLY A 231 -42.23 64.87 -25.91
C GLY A 231 -41.02 64.06 -25.45
N ASP A 232 -40.55 64.31 -24.24
CA ASP A 232 -39.44 63.59 -23.61
C ASP A 232 -39.75 62.08 -23.35
N GLU A 233 -40.61 61.44 -24.17
CA GLU A 233 -40.82 59.98 -24.24
C GLU A 233 -39.53 59.22 -24.59
N SER A 234 -38.47 59.92 -25.03
CA SER A 234 -37.19 59.30 -25.41
C SER A 234 -36.16 59.17 -24.28
N GLU A 235 -36.35 59.79 -23.11
CA GLU A 235 -35.49 59.53 -21.94
C GLU A 235 -35.91 58.24 -21.19
N GLU A 236 -37.18 57.85 -21.27
CA GLU A 236 -37.68 56.57 -20.74
C GLU A 236 -37.16 55.37 -21.57
N GLU A 237 -37.05 55.48 -22.90
CA GLU A 237 -36.44 54.42 -23.73
C GLU A 237 -34.93 54.22 -23.46
N GLU A 238 -34.20 55.27 -23.05
CA GLU A 238 -32.78 55.15 -22.66
C GLU A 238 -32.61 54.51 -21.27
N ALA A 239 -33.62 54.63 -20.40
CA ALA A 239 -33.68 53.91 -19.12
C ALA A 239 -34.00 52.42 -19.35
N GLU A 240 -35.02 52.09 -20.15
CA GLU A 240 -35.37 50.69 -20.47
C GLU A 240 -34.25 49.97 -21.24
N ALA A 241 -33.56 50.64 -22.17
CA ALA A 241 -32.45 50.03 -22.91
C ALA A 241 -31.19 49.81 -22.04
N ARG A 242 -31.03 50.54 -20.93
CA ARG A 242 -29.98 50.30 -19.93
C ARG A 242 -30.38 49.20 -18.95
N GLU A 243 -31.65 49.12 -18.57
CA GLU A 243 -32.16 48.11 -17.64
C GLU A 243 -32.18 46.71 -18.28
N GLY A 244 -32.60 46.58 -19.55
CA GLY A 244 -32.58 45.31 -20.28
C GLY A 244 -31.17 44.76 -20.60
N SER A 245 -30.11 45.55 -20.42
CA SER A 245 -28.72 45.09 -20.59
C SER A 245 -28.13 44.49 -19.30
N VAL A 246 -28.78 44.67 -18.14
CA VAL A 246 -28.29 44.17 -16.84
C VAL A 246 -28.91 42.81 -16.48
N GLU A 247 -30.07 42.45 -17.04
CA GLU A 247 -30.73 41.16 -16.78
C GLU A 247 -30.18 39.96 -17.60
N GLY A 248 -29.12 40.17 -18.40
CA GLY A 248 -28.59 39.18 -19.35
C GLY A 248 -27.16 38.68 -19.08
N VAL A 249 -26.68 38.75 -17.83
CA VAL A 249 -25.41 38.13 -17.37
C VAL A 249 -25.66 37.45 -16.02
#